data_AF-S2JTF7-F1
#
_entry.id   AF-S2JTF7-F1
#
_cell.length_a   1.000
_cell.length_b   1.000
_cell.length_c   1.000
_cell.angle_alpha   90.00
_cell.angle_beta   90.00
_cell.angle_gamma   90.00
#
_symmetry.space_group_name_H-M   'P 1'
#
loop_
_entity.id
_entity.type
_entity.pdbx_description
1 polymer ?
#
loop_
_entity_poly.entity_id
_entity_poly.type
_entity_poly.pdbx_seq_one_letter_code
_entity_poly.pdbx_strand_id
1 'polypeptide(L)'
;MATSSPLYPPSVNNTNNQLHPGLYEYLAELVSKRVATIKYIRKAHEGNTHWFNTILLTRDNLTSMYPNSKMTKRTNHFYALGLSLGAILDITNPVDYIKALSQIMTEFERHTSDDSKQKMKNIFRKAKSKDENTLDNTGDYGYLIIPHIPFEMDYFETFFTLIDIMAEAYYKLLVGTEGPICTQAYFELVLKCDGKFKKIVTMITKELDLLARNAIKDELKLIDPLCCLAKVSSPIELDPSLADA
;
A
#
# COMPACT_ATOMS: atom_id res chain seq x y z
N MET A 1 -49.00 -64.82 -6.66
CA MET A 1 -48.92 -63.61 -7.50
C MET A 1 -49.20 -62.40 -6.62
N ALA A 2 -48.18 -61.64 -6.27
CA ALA A 2 -48.32 -60.29 -5.70
C ALA A 2 -47.09 -59.50 -6.14
N THR A 3 -47.32 -58.51 -6.98
CA THR A 3 -46.34 -57.62 -7.58
C THR A 3 -46.13 -56.41 -6.68
N SER A 4 -44.90 -56.18 -6.22
CA SER A 4 -44.48 -54.91 -5.63
C SER A 4 -43.41 -54.28 -6.52
N SER A 5 -43.81 -53.27 -7.31
CA SER A 5 -42.87 -52.39 -8.01
C SER A 5 -42.62 -51.16 -7.13
N PRO A 6 -41.36 -50.75 -6.91
CA PRO A 6 -41.08 -49.52 -6.17
C PRO A 6 -41.40 -48.28 -7.03
N LEU A 7 -42.01 -47.30 -6.38
CA LEU A 7 -42.67 -46.11 -6.95
C LEU A 7 -41.75 -44.87 -7.00
N TYR A 8 -40.43 -45.05 -7.06
CA TYR A 8 -39.48 -43.94 -7.18
C TYR A 8 -38.36 -44.27 -8.18
N PRO A 9 -38.03 -43.36 -9.11
CA PRO A 9 -36.80 -43.48 -9.88
C PRO A 9 -35.59 -43.32 -8.96
N PRO A 10 -34.45 -43.96 -9.24
CA PRO A 10 -33.25 -43.76 -8.46
C PRO A 10 -32.82 -42.30 -8.56
N SER A 11 -32.55 -41.69 -7.42
CA SER A 11 -31.95 -40.36 -7.33
C SER A 11 -30.65 -40.34 -8.12
N VAL A 12 -30.64 -39.56 -9.21
CA VAL A 12 -29.43 -39.20 -9.93
C VAL A 12 -28.54 -38.47 -8.92
N ASN A 13 -27.45 -39.10 -8.52
CA ASN A 13 -26.39 -38.43 -7.78
C ASN A 13 -25.86 -37.31 -8.67
N ASN A 14 -26.33 -36.10 -8.42
CA ASN A 14 -25.76 -34.90 -8.99
C ASN A 14 -24.39 -34.75 -8.33
N THR A 15 -23.36 -35.36 -8.92
CA THR A 15 -21.98 -35.00 -8.63
C THR A 15 -21.82 -33.55 -9.06
N ASN A 16 -22.04 -32.63 -8.13
CA ASN A 16 -21.55 -31.26 -8.20
C ASN A 16 -20.02 -31.34 -8.31
N ASN A 17 -19.51 -31.58 -9.52
CA ASN A 17 -18.16 -31.22 -9.88
C ASN A 17 -18.11 -29.69 -9.96
N GLN A 18 -18.13 -29.03 -8.80
CA GLN A 18 -17.52 -27.71 -8.71
C GLN A 18 -16.04 -27.94 -9.00
N LEU A 19 -15.65 -27.73 -10.26
CA LEU A 19 -14.25 -27.68 -10.67
C LEU A 19 -13.59 -26.61 -9.82
N HIS A 20 -12.87 -27.04 -8.77
CA HIS A 20 -12.07 -26.13 -7.97
C HIS A 20 -11.10 -25.41 -8.92
N PRO A 21 -11.00 -24.07 -8.85
CA PRO A 21 -10.09 -23.31 -9.68
C PRO A 21 -8.67 -23.89 -9.59
N GLY A 22 -7.99 -24.00 -10.74
CA GLY A 22 -6.58 -24.39 -10.75
C GLY A 22 -5.71 -23.32 -10.08
N LEU A 23 -4.49 -23.69 -9.68
CA LEU A 23 -3.55 -22.75 -9.03
C LEU A 23 -3.28 -21.49 -9.89
N TYR A 24 -3.22 -21.65 -11.21
CA TYR A 24 -3.07 -20.53 -12.13
C TYR A 24 -4.25 -19.55 -12.05
N GLU A 25 -5.47 -20.05 -11.92
CA GLU A 25 -6.67 -19.21 -11.80
C GLU A 25 -6.64 -18.42 -10.48
N TYR A 26 -6.24 -19.05 -9.38
CA TYR A 26 -6.03 -18.36 -8.11
C TYR A 26 -4.95 -17.28 -8.19
N LEU A 27 -3.86 -17.55 -8.92
CA LEU A 27 -2.80 -16.58 -9.15
C LEU A 27 -3.31 -15.39 -9.98
N ALA A 28 -4.04 -15.65 -11.06
CA ALA A 28 -4.64 -14.62 -11.91
C ALA A 28 -5.63 -13.75 -11.12
N GLU A 29 -6.48 -14.37 -10.30
CA GLU A 29 -7.41 -13.64 -9.43
C GLU A 29 -6.68 -12.79 -8.38
N LEU A 30 -5.63 -13.33 -7.76
CA LEU A 30 -4.79 -12.59 -6.81
C LEU A 30 -4.16 -11.37 -7.47
N VAL A 31 -3.51 -11.56 -8.62
CA VAL A 31 -2.86 -10.48 -9.38
C VAL A 31 -3.87 -9.41 -9.77
N SER A 32 -5.03 -9.81 -10.29
CA SER A 32 -6.11 -8.90 -10.67
C SER A 32 -6.58 -8.04 -9.49
N LYS A 33 -6.92 -8.67 -8.35
CA LYS A 33 -7.36 -7.95 -7.14
C LYS A 33 -6.29 -7.02 -6.58
N ARG A 34 -5.03 -7.45 -6.59
CA ARG A 34 -3.90 -6.65 -6.10
C ARG A 34 -3.63 -5.45 -6.97
N VAL A 35 -3.55 -5.64 -8.27
CA VAL A 35 -3.33 -4.54 -9.21
C VAL A 35 -4.49 -3.54 -9.17
N ALA A 36 -5.74 -4.02 -9.06
CA ALA A 36 -6.89 -3.14 -8.87
C ALA A 36 -6.77 -2.27 -7.61
N THR A 37 -6.35 -2.88 -6.49
CA THR A 37 -6.12 -2.17 -5.22
C THR A 37 -5.00 -1.12 -5.34
N ILE A 38 -3.87 -1.50 -5.95
CA ILE A 38 -2.70 -0.63 -6.15
C ILE A 38 -3.08 0.56 -7.05
N LYS A 39 -3.75 0.32 -8.17
CA LYS A 39 -4.24 1.38 -9.09
C LYS A 39 -5.24 2.30 -8.41
N TYR A 40 -6.12 1.76 -7.56
CA TYR A 40 -7.06 2.57 -6.81
C TYR A 40 -6.36 3.49 -5.79
N ILE A 41 -5.34 2.97 -5.08
CA ILE A 41 -4.50 3.78 -4.18
C ILE A 41 -3.79 4.90 -4.95
N ARG A 42 -3.28 4.62 -6.15
CA ARG A 42 -2.69 5.64 -7.03
C ARG A 42 -3.66 6.79 -7.30
N LYS A 43 -4.86 6.46 -7.77
CA LYS A 43 -5.93 7.41 -8.09
C LYS A 43 -6.36 8.23 -6.87
N ALA A 44 -6.40 7.62 -5.69
CA ALA A 44 -6.67 8.33 -4.45
C ALA A 44 -5.56 9.36 -4.13
N HIS A 45 -4.29 9.04 -4.42
CA HIS A 45 -3.14 9.95 -4.21
C HIS A 45 -3.01 11.04 -5.29
N GLU A 46 -3.68 10.90 -6.44
CA GLU A 46 -3.78 11.98 -7.44
C GLU A 46 -4.62 13.16 -6.91
N GLY A 47 -5.51 12.91 -5.95
CA GLY A 47 -6.34 13.93 -5.30
C GLY A 47 -7.69 14.18 -5.96
N ASN A 48 -8.04 13.40 -6.99
CA ASN A 48 -9.22 13.62 -7.83
C ASN A 48 -10.26 12.47 -7.72
N THR A 49 -10.02 11.48 -6.86
CA THR A 49 -10.88 10.30 -6.69
C THR A 49 -11.44 10.25 -5.27
N HIS A 50 -12.73 9.93 -5.14
CA HIS A 50 -13.37 9.77 -3.84
C HIS A 50 -12.91 8.47 -3.16
N TRP A 51 -12.48 8.58 -1.91
CA TRP A 51 -12.15 7.44 -1.08
C TRP A 51 -13.42 6.68 -0.72
N PHE A 52 -13.53 5.45 -1.23
CA PHE A 52 -14.65 4.52 -1.11
C PHE A 52 -15.99 5.18 -1.45
N ASN A 53 -16.00 6.03 -2.49
CA ASN A 53 -17.16 6.81 -2.91
C ASN A 53 -17.81 7.64 -1.79
N THR A 54 -17.03 8.00 -0.76
CA THR A 54 -17.55 8.66 0.45
C THR A 54 -17.03 10.08 0.58
N ILE A 55 -15.72 10.29 0.46
CA ILE A 55 -15.09 11.60 0.67
C ILE A 55 -13.95 11.83 -0.31
N LEU A 56 -13.81 13.03 -0.85
CA LEU A 56 -12.69 13.40 -1.72
C LEU A 56 -11.46 13.73 -0.86
N LEU A 57 -10.35 13.04 -1.12
CA LEU A 57 -9.06 13.38 -0.51
C LEU A 57 -8.35 14.36 -1.43
N THR A 58 -8.40 15.65 -1.11
CA THR A 58 -7.86 16.68 -2.01
C THR A 58 -6.34 16.66 -2.09
N ARG A 59 -5.78 17.22 -3.17
CA ARG A 59 -4.32 17.35 -3.35
C ARG A 59 -3.67 18.13 -2.20
N ASP A 60 -4.35 19.13 -1.65
CA ASP A 60 -3.85 19.93 -0.52
C ASP A 60 -3.76 19.09 0.76
N ASN A 61 -4.79 18.29 1.05
CA ASN A 61 -4.78 17.39 2.20
C ASN A 61 -3.64 16.36 2.09
N LEU A 62 -3.44 15.80 0.89
CA LEU A 62 -2.37 14.85 0.62
C LEU A 62 -1.00 15.51 0.74
N THR A 63 -0.81 16.71 0.18
CA THR A 63 0.46 17.45 0.24
C THR A 63 0.81 17.82 1.68
N SER A 64 -0.18 18.21 2.47
CA SER A 64 0.00 18.46 3.90
C SER A 64 0.34 17.18 4.69
N MET A 65 -0.17 16.02 4.27
CA MET A 65 0.09 14.75 4.91
C MET A 65 1.49 14.19 4.58
N TYR A 66 1.95 14.40 3.35
CA TYR A 66 3.20 13.85 2.83
C TYR A 66 4.21 14.93 2.40
N PRO A 67 4.64 15.85 3.30
CA PRO A 67 5.66 16.83 2.93
C PRO A 67 7.01 16.15 2.72
N ASN A 68 7.72 16.53 1.65
CA ASN A 68 9.01 15.93 1.24
C ASN A 68 10.02 15.89 2.40
N SER A 69 10.10 16.96 3.19
CA SER A 69 10.99 17.07 4.35
C SER A 69 10.75 16.02 5.45
N LYS A 70 9.51 15.51 5.59
CA LYS A 70 9.18 14.41 6.52
C LYS A 70 9.24 13.05 5.86
N MET A 71 9.10 12.99 4.54
CA MET A 71 9.05 11.76 3.76
C MET A 71 10.42 11.34 3.21
N THR A 72 11.50 12.11 3.38
CA THR A 72 12.82 11.84 2.79
C THR A 72 13.26 10.38 2.94
N LYS A 73 13.17 9.83 4.15
CA LYS A 73 13.55 8.43 4.43
C LYS A 73 12.68 7.43 3.67
N ARG A 74 11.36 7.59 3.74
CA ARG A 74 10.40 6.72 3.04
C ARG A 74 10.60 6.82 1.53
N THR A 75 10.82 8.02 1.02
CA THR A 75 11.06 8.30 -0.41
C THR A 75 12.31 7.56 -0.87
N ASN A 76 13.42 7.64 -0.13
CA ASN A 76 14.64 6.88 -0.42
C ASN A 76 14.40 5.36 -0.42
N HIS A 77 13.64 4.84 0.55
CA HIS A 77 13.28 3.43 0.60
C HIS A 77 12.43 3.02 -0.61
N PHE A 78 11.41 3.80 -0.94
CA PHE A 78 10.53 3.55 -2.08
C PHE A 78 11.27 3.61 -3.41
N TYR A 79 12.19 4.57 -3.56
CA TYR A 79 13.03 4.67 -4.74
C TYR A 79 13.97 3.48 -4.90
N ALA A 80 14.66 3.08 -3.83
CA ALA A 80 15.52 1.89 -3.84
C ALA A 80 14.73 0.63 -4.23
N LEU A 81 13.54 0.44 -3.66
CA LEU A 81 12.66 -0.67 -4.04
C LEU A 81 12.23 -0.59 -5.50
N GLY A 82 11.80 0.58 -5.97
CA GLY A 82 11.34 0.78 -7.34
C GLY A 82 12.43 0.46 -8.38
N LEU A 83 13.66 0.93 -8.14
CA LEU A 83 14.80 0.59 -8.98
C LEU A 83 15.09 -0.91 -9.00
N SER A 84 15.08 -1.54 -7.84
CA SER A 84 15.36 -2.97 -7.70
C SER A 84 14.31 -3.82 -8.42
N LEU A 85 13.03 -3.46 -8.29
CA LEU A 85 11.94 -4.14 -8.99
C LEU A 85 12.07 -3.95 -10.51
N GLY A 86 12.37 -2.74 -10.97
CA GLY A 86 12.58 -2.47 -12.40
C GLY A 86 13.72 -3.31 -12.99
N ALA A 87 14.80 -3.52 -12.23
CA ALA A 87 15.97 -4.28 -12.67
C ALA A 87 15.73 -5.78 -12.87
N ILE A 88 14.60 -6.33 -12.40
CA ILE A 88 14.28 -7.76 -12.57
C ILE A 88 13.13 -8.03 -13.55
N LEU A 89 12.51 -6.99 -14.12
CA LEU A 89 11.35 -7.16 -15.01
C LEU A 89 11.70 -7.80 -16.36
N ASP A 90 12.96 -7.72 -16.78
CA ASP A 90 13.48 -8.32 -18.00
C ASP A 90 13.77 -9.84 -17.86
N ILE A 91 13.82 -10.37 -16.63
CA ILE A 91 13.97 -11.81 -16.37
C ILE A 91 12.83 -12.57 -17.05
N THR A 92 13.18 -13.47 -17.97
CA THR A 92 12.20 -14.22 -18.78
C THR A 92 11.74 -15.50 -18.10
N ASN A 93 12.62 -16.15 -17.33
CA ASN A 93 12.26 -17.35 -16.59
C ASN A 93 11.42 -16.98 -15.35
N PRO A 94 10.18 -17.46 -15.23
CA PRO A 94 9.28 -17.10 -14.12
C PRO A 94 9.80 -17.58 -12.76
N VAL A 95 10.48 -18.72 -12.70
CA VAL A 95 11.05 -19.27 -11.46
C VAL A 95 12.22 -18.42 -10.96
N ASP A 96 13.06 -17.94 -11.88
CA ASP A 96 14.17 -17.06 -11.52
C ASP A 96 13.67 -15.67 -11.12
N TYR A 97 12.64 -15.17 -11.83
CA TYR A 97 11.96 -13.91 -11.49
C TYR A 97 11.40 -13.94 -10.06
N ILE A 98 10.61 -14.96 -9.69
CA ILE A 98 10.00 -15.01 -8.35
C ILE A 98 11.06 -15.16 -7.25
N LYS A 99 12.19 -15.83 -7.52
CA LYS A 99 13.32 -15.92 -6.58
C LYS A 99 13.99 -14.56 -6.38
N ALA A 100 14.30 -13.86 -7.47
CA ALA A 100 14.87 -12.52 -7.41
C ALA A 100 13.93 -11.54 -6.69
N LEU A 101 12.64 -11.56 -7.03
CA LEU A 101 11.60 -10.77 -6.35
C LEU A 101 11.54 -11.07 -4.85
N SER A 102 11.53 -12.35 -4.47
CA SER A 102 11.53 -12.76 -3.06
C SER A 102 12.76 -12.25 -2.31
N GLN A 103 13.92 -12.26 -2.95
CA GLN A 103 15.17 -11.77 -2.38
C GLN A 103 15.15 -10.25 -2.19
N ILE A 104 14.75 -9.48 -3.21
CA ILE A 104 14.55 -8.02 -3.11
C ILE A 104 13.64 -7.68 -1.94
N MET A 105 12.49 -8.35 -1.84
CA MET A 105 11.53 -8.05 -0.79
C MET A 105 12.05 -8.43 0.60
N THR A 106 12.88 -9.46 0.73
CA THR A 106 13.56 -9.82 2.00
C THR A 106 14.59 -8.76 2.38
N GLU A 107 15.42 -8.35 1.43
CA GLU A 107 16.44 -7.33 1.61
C GLU A 107 15.83 -5.97 1.95
N PHE A 108 14.71 -5.61 1.31
CA PHE A 108 13.96 -4.40 1.59
C PHE A 108 13.41 -4.37 3.03
N GLU A 109 12.86 -5.48 3.52
CA GLU A 109 12.39 -5.57 4.91
C GLU A 109 13.55 -5.45 5.91
N ARG A 110 14.70 -6.06 5.62
CA ARG A 110 15.92 -5.92 6.45
C ARG A 110 16.39 -4.47 6.47
N HIS A 111 16.50 -3.85 5.30
CA HIS A 111 16.93 -2.47 5.14
C HIS A 111 16.04 -1.51 5.93
N THR A 112 14.72 -1.60 5.76
CA THR A 112 13.75 -0.75 6.47
C THR A 112 13.72 -0.99 7.99
N SER A 113 13.99 -2.23 8.44
CA SER A 113 13.98 -2.60 9.86
C SER A 113 15.23 -2.15 10.62
N ASP A 114 16.43 -2.33 10.04
CA ASP A 114 17.68 -1.97 10.72
C ASP A 114 17.83 -0.46 10.88
N ASP A 115 17.29 0.28 9.93
CA ASP A 115 17.17 1.73 9.96
C ASP A 115 16.29 2.24 11.13
N SER A 116 15.44 1.37 11.69
CA SER A 116 14.66 1.64 12.91
C SER A 116 15.43 1.29 14.19
N LYS A 117 16.28 0.26 14.15
CA LYS A 117 17.13 -0.16 15.28
C LYS A 117 18.32 0.76 15.51
N GLN A 118 18.90 1.32 14.44
CA GLN A 118 20.02 2.27 14.54
C GLN A 118 19.61 3.55 15.29
N LYS A 119 18.35 3.99 15.15
CA LYS A 119 17.78 5.10 15.95
C LYS A 119 17.82 4.81 17.45
N MET A 120 17.55 3.58 17.90
CA MET A 120 17.62 3.22 19.32
C MET A 120 19.06 3.15 19.85
N LYS A 121 20.01 2.62 19.04
CA LYS A 121 21.43 2.56 19.43
C LYS A 121 22.06 3.95 19.58
N ASN A 122 21.65 4.92 18.76
CA ASN A 122 22.20 6.27 18.78
C ASN A 122 21.67 7.13 19.95
N ILE A 123 20.50 6.79 20.51
CA ILE A 123 19.98 7.45 21.72
C ILE A 123 20.79 7.05 22.96
N PHE A 124 21.27 5.79 23.03
CA PHE A 124 22.11 5.31 24.14
C PHE A 124 23.60 5.69 24.03
N ARG A 125 24.04 6.23 22.88
CA ARG A 125 25.46 6.60 22.64
C ARG A 125 25.73 8.10 22.63
N LYS A 126 24.71 8.96 22.81
CA LYS A 126 24.84 10.43 22.81
C LYS A 126 25.53 10.99 24.08
N ALA A 127 26.53 10.28 24.59
CA ALA A 127 27.44 10.72 25.65
C ALA A 127 28.92 10.51 25.32
N LYS A 128 29.30 9.95 24.16
CA LYS A 128 30.73 9.85 23.79
C LYS A 128 31.01 9.86 22.29
N SER A 129 31.88 10.81 21.92
CA SER A 129 32.76 10.87 20.74
C SER A 129 32.20 11.24 19.37
N LYS A 130 32.60 12.45 18.97
CA LYS A 130 33.28 12.83 17.72
C LYS A 130 34.06 11.65 17.10
N ASP A 131 33.67 11.19 15.91
CA ASP A 131 34.57 11.05 14.76
C ASP A 131 33.79 10.76 13.47
N GLU A 132 34.35 11.27 12.40
CA GLU A 132 33.90 11.28 11.01
C GLU A 132 33.99 9.88 10.37
N ASN A 133 33.28 9.69 9.25
CA ASN A 133 33.28 8.51 8.37
C ASN A 133 32.23 7.41 8.68
N THR A 134 30.98 7.62 8.23
CA THR A 134 29.97 6.56 8.06
C THR A 134 29.82 6.27 6.56
N LEU A 135 30.85 5.71 5.95
CA LEU A 135 30.85 5.21 4.59
C LEU A 135 30.66 3.67 4.62
N ASP A 136 29.72 3.21 3.80
CA ASP A 136 29.47 1.84 3.34
C ASP A 136 28.95 0.78 4.32
N ASN A 137 27.63 0.83 4.54
CA ASN A 137 26.83 -0.37 4.82
C ASN A 137 26.13 -0.90 3.54
N THR A 138 26.56 -0.42 2.37
CA THR A 138 26.00 -0.72 1.04
C THR A 138 26.40 -2.11 0.52
N GLY A 139 27.44 -2.73 1.10
CA GLY A 139 28.04 -3.97 0.61
C GLY A 139 27.33 -5.29 0.95
N ASP A 140 26.19 -5.27 1.63
CA ASP A 140 25.55 -6.51 2.13
C ASP A 140 24.23 -6.88 1.42
N TYR A 141 23.81 -6.12 0.39
CA TYR A 141 22.60 -6.36 -0.39
C TYR A 141 22.94 -6.92 -1.77
N GLY A 142 22.36 -8.07 -2.14
CA GLY A 142 22.64 -8.72 -3.42
C GLY A 142 21.71 -8.28 -4.56
N TYR A 143 20.47 -7.90 -4.23
CA TYR A 143 19.44 -7.55 -5.21
C TYR A 143 18.78 -6.19 -4.94
N LEU A 144 18.84 -5.67 -3.71
CA LEU A 144 18.34 -4.34 -3.37
C LEU A 144 19.37 -3.27 -3.76
N ILE A 145 19.01 -2.45 -4.74
CA ILE A 145 19.81 -1.34 -5.25
C ILE A 145 19.58 -0.13 -4.34
N ILE A 146 20.65 0.34 -3.69
CA ILE A 146 20.63 1.53 -2.83
C ILE A 146 21.49 2.63 -3.48
N PRO A 147 20.90 3.54 -4.26
CA PRO A 147 21.64 4.62 -4.90
C PRO A 147 21.92 5.76 -3.91
N HIS A 148 23.05 6.43 -4.08
CA HIS A 148 23.35 7.69 -3.39
C HIS A 148 22.69 8.86 -4.14
N ILE A 149 21.81 9.60 -3.47
CA ILE A 149 21.02 10.68 -4.08
C ILE A 149 21.43 12.01 -3.44
N PRO A 150 22.05 12.93 -4.20
CA PRO A 150 22.60 14.17 -3.66
C PRO A 150 21.57 15.31 -3.53
N PHE A 151 20.28 15.03 -3.74
CA PHE A 151 19.20 16.02 -3.72
C PHE A 151 17.97 15.48 -2.98
N GLU A 152 17.07 16.37 -2.57
CA GLU A 152 15.79 15.99 -1.99
C GLU A 152 14.88 15.43 -3.08
N MET A 153 14.40 14.19 -2.90
CA MET A 153 13.44 13.59 -3.81
C MET A 153 12.02 14.04 -3.52
N ASP A 154 11.23 14.16 -4.58
CA ASP A 154 9.79 14.34 -4.45
C ASP A 154 9.10 13.02 -4.10
N TYR A 155 8.33 13.05 -3.01
CA TYR A 155 7.62 11.90 -2.51
C TYR A 155 6.55 11.41 -3.49
N PHE A 156 5.75 12.31 -4.08
CA PHE A 156 4.63 11.90 -4.93
C PHE A 156 5.13 11.28 -6.23
N GLU A 157 6.12 11.89 -6.88
CA GLU A 157 6.70 11.34 -8.11
C GLU A 157 7.32 9.95 -7.85
N THR A 158 8.06 9.81 -6.75
CA THR A 158 8.65 8.53 -6.34
C THR A 158 7.56 7.50 -6.01
N PHE A 159 6.52 7.91 -5.29
CA PHE A 159 5.41 7.04 -4.91
C PHE A 159 4.62 6.55 -6.12
N PHE A 160 4.26 7.43 -7.05
CA PHE A 160 3.54 7.06 -8.27
C PHE A 160 4.35 6.08 -9.11
N THR A 161 5.65 6.35 -9.27
CA THR A 161 6.57 5.44 -9.96
C THR A 161 6.64 4.07 -9.27
N LEU A 162 6.75 4.04 -7.94
CA LEU A 162 6.75 2.78 -7.18
C LEU A 162 5.45 2.00 -7.33
N ILE A 163 4.29 2.68 -7.28
CA ILE A 163 2.98 2.04 -7.40
C ILE A 163 2.78 1.44 -8.79
N ASP A 164 3.25 2.14 -9.84
CA ASP A 164 3.20 1.66 -11.22
C ASP A 164 4.13 0.45 -11.41
N ILE A 165 5.39 0.50 -10.94
CA ILE A 165 6.30 -0.64 -11.05
C ILE A 165 5.87 -1.84 -10.20
N MET A 166 5.22 -1.61 -9.05
CA MET A 166 4.61 -2.68 -8.26
C MET A 166 3.49 -3.38 -9.03
N ALA A 167 2.64 -2.65 -9.75
CA ALA A 167 1.60 -3.25 -10.57
C ALA A 167 2.20 -4.11 -11.69
N GLU A 168 3.25 -3.61 -12.36
CA GLU A 168 3.97 -4.38 -13.38
C GLU A 168 4.66 -5.63 -12.80
N ALA A 169 5.24 -5.52 -11.60
CA ALA A 169 5.82 -6.67 -10.91
C ALA A 169 4.78 -7.77 -10.61
N TYR A 170 3.53 -7.40 -10.32
CA TYR A 170 2.43 -8.34 -10.18
C TYR A 170 2.00 -8.96 -11.53
N TYR A 171 1.87 -8.16 -12.60
CA TYR A 171 1.55 -8.70 -13.92
C TYR A 171 2.61 -9.69 -14.40
N LYS A 172 3.89 -9.39 -14.12
CA LYS A 172 5.02 -10.26 -14.47
C LYS A 172 4.94 -11.65 -13.83
N LEU A 173 4.22 -11.84 -12.72
CA LEU A 173 4.00 -13.15 -12.10
C LEU A 173 3.18 -14.11 -12.97
N LEU A 174 2.37 -13.58 -13.90
CA LEU A 174 1.54 -14.36 -14.83
C LEU A 174 2.31 -14.73 -16.10
N VAL A 175 3.29 -13.92 -16.48
CA VAL A 175 4.01 -14.08 -17.75
C VAL A 175 4.82 -15.38 -17.72
N GLY A 176 4.51 -16.28 -18.67
CA GLY A 176 5.20 -17.56 -18.79
C GLY A 176 4.83 -18.60 -17.73
N THR A 177 3.76 -18.39 -16.96
CA THR A 177 3.29 -19.37 -15.95
C THR A 177 2.06 -20.18 -16.37
N GLU A 178 1.57 -19.95 -17.59
CA GLU A 178 0.54 -20.77 -18.24
C GLU A 178 1.07 -22.21 -18.42
N GLY A 179 0.46 -23.18 -17.75
CA GLY A 179 0.85 -24.60 -17.82
C GLY A 179 1.45 -25.15 -16.51
N PRO A 180 2.37 -26.15 -16.55
CA PRO A 180 2.82 -26.87 -15.35
C PRO A 180 3.73 -26.05 -14.44
N ILE A 181 4.11 -24.84 -14.84
CA ILE A 181 5.05 -23.98 -14.10
C ILE A 181 4.41 -23.39 -12.84
N CYS A 182 3.10 -23.13 -12.86
CA CYS A 182 2.33 -22.68 -11.69
C CYS A 182 2.12 -23.82 -10.68
N THR A 183 3.23 -24.37 -10.20
CA THR A 183 3.28 -25.40 -9.17
C THR A 183 2.91 -24.81 -7.81
N GLN A 184 2.59 -25.70 -6.86
CA GLN A 184 2.36 -25.31 -5.46
C GLN A 184 3.55 -24.53 -4.87
N ALA A 185 4.78 -24.96 -5.14
CA ALA A 185 5.99 -24.29 -4.64
C ALA A 185 6.17 -22.88 -5.22
N TYR A 186 5.86 -22.69 -6.50
CA TYR A 186 5.84 -21.36 -7.12
C TYR A 186 4.80 -20.47 -6.43
N PHE A 187 3.57 -20.97 -6.29
CA PHE A 187 2.48 -20.23 -5.68
C PHE A 187 2.77 -19.84 -4.22
N GLU A 188 3.41 -20.69 -3.44
CA GLU A 188 3.85 -20.37 -2.08
C GLU A 188 4.88 -19.24 -2.02
N LEU A 189 5.82 -19.18 -2.99
CA LEU A 189 6.74 -18.05 -3.10
C LEU A 189 6.00 -16.76 -3.47
N VAL A 190 5.00 -16.85 -4.35
CA VAL A 190 4.13 -15.71 -4.68
C VAL A 190 3.42 -15.20 -3.43
N LEU A 191 2.80 -16.07 -2.63
CA LEU A 191 2.10 -15.67 -1.41
C LEU A 191 3.02 -15.03 -0.37
N LYS A 192 4.27 -15.52 -0.26
CA LYS A 192 5.29 -14.88 0.60
C LYS A 192 5.63 -13.47 0.13
N CYS A 193 5.80 -13.26 -1.17
CA CYS A 193 6.05 -11.94 -1.75
C CYS A 193 4.82 -11.01 -1.59
N ASP A 194 3.62 -11.53 -1.86
CA ASP A 194 2.35 -10.82 -1.67
C ASP A 194 2.20 -10.31 -0.24
N GLY A 195 2.54 -11.14 0.75
CA GLY A 195 2.53 -10.73 2.16
C GLY A 195 3.38 -9.51 2.45
N LYS A 196 4.53 -9.37 1.78
CA LYS A 196 5.45 -8.23 1.94
C LYS A 196 4.93 -6.98 1.22
N PHE A 197 4.44 -7.12 -0.02
CA PHE A 197 3.78 -6.01 -0.72
C PHE A 197 2.54 -5.52 0.03
N LYS A 198 1.75 -6.44 0.61
CA LYS A 198 0.58 -6.12 1.41
C LYS A 198 0.93 -5.22 2.60
N LYS A 199 2.12 -5.34 3.20
CA LYS A 199 2.55 -4.44 4.30
C LYS A 199 2.65 -2.99 3.82
N ILE A 200 3.23 -2.76 2.64
CA ILE A 200 3.34 -1.42 2.02
C ILE A 200 1.94 -0.89 1.69
N VAL A 201 1.13 -1.68 0.99
CA VAL A 201 -0.25 -1.32 0.64
C VAL A 201 -1.07 -0.98 1.88
N THR A 202 -1.01 -1.82 2.92
CA THR A 202 -1.75 -1.63 4.16
C THR A 202 -1.29 -0.39 4.92
N MET A 203 0.01 -0.08 4.94
CA MET A 203 0.53 1.14 5.54
C MET A 203 -0.10 2.37 4.89
N ILE A 204 -0.07 2.42 3.55
CA ILE A 204 -0.62 3.54 2.78
C ILE A 204 -2.15 3.62 2.92
N THR A 205 -2.86 2.50 2.88
CA THR A 205 -4.32 2.48 3.07
C THR A 205 -4.72 3.03 4.44
N LYS A 206 -4.01 2.67 5.52
CA LYS A 206 -4.28 3.19 6.87
C LYS A 206 -4.09 4.70 6.96
N GLU A 207 -3.10 5.22 6.24
CA GLU A 207 -2.83 6.66 6.16
C GLU A 207 -3.96 7.39 5.42
N LEU A 208 -4.39 6.88 4.27
CA LEU A 208 -5.55 7.42 3.55
C LEU A 208 -6.85 7.32 4.36
N ASP A 209 -7.06 6.21 5.08
CA ASP A 209 -8.23 6.05 5.96
C ASP A 209 -8.23 7.09 7.10
N LEU A 210 -7.06 7.41 7.65
CA LEU A 210 -6.95 8.48 8.66
C LEU A 210 -7.32 9.83 8.06
N LEU A 211 -6.81 10.14 6.86
CA LEU A 211 -7.11 11.38 6.15
C LEU A 211 -8.62 11.49 5.86
N ALA A 212 -9.23 10.41 5.36
CA ALA A 212 -10.65 10.32 5.09
C ALA A 212 -11.50 10.56 6.33
N ARG A 213 -11.15 9.93 7.46
CA ARG A 213 -11.86 10.12 8.74
C ARG A 213 -11.79 11.56 9.23
N ASN A 214 -10.67 12.25 9.02
CA ASN A 214 -10.54 13.66 9.40
C ASN A 214 -11.35 14.56 8.47
N ALA A 215 -11.27 14.35 7.15
CA ALA A 215 -12.06 15.09 6.18
C ALA A 215 -13.57 14.94 6.44
N ILE A 216 -14.05 13.72 6.71
CA ILE A 216 -15.47 13.48 7.07
C ILE A 216 -15.87 14.25 8.33
N LYS A 217 -15.01 14.28 9.37
CA LYS A 217 -15.29 15.05 10.59
C LYS A 217 -15.38 16.54 10.31
N ASP A 218 -14.52 17.06 9.45
CA ASP A 218 -14.51 18.49 9.12
C ASP A 218 -15.75 18.87 8.30
N GLU A 219 -16.15 18.04 7.32
CA GLU A 219 -17.43 18.21 6.62
C GLU A 219 -18.64 18.17 7.58
N LEU A 220 -18.66 17.23 8.54
CA LEU A 220 -19.74 17.16 9.53
C LEU A 220 -19.82 18.40 10.44
N LYS A 221 -18.67 19.00 10.80
CA LYS A 221 -18.66 20.25 11.59
C LYS A 221 -19.27 21.43 10.81
N LEU A 222 -19.18 21.44 9.48
CA LEU A 222 -19.80 22.49 8.67
C LEU A 222 -21.33 22.41 8.69
N ILE A 223 -21.88 21.23 8.98
CA ILE A 223 -23.33 20.97 9.02
C ILE A 223 -23.91 21.23 10.41
N ASP A 224 -23.08 21.32 11.47
CA ASP A 224 -23.54 21.51 12.85
C ASP A 224 -24.27 22.86 13.02
N PRO A 225 -25.60 22.87 13.29
CA PRO A 225 -26.37 24.09 13.47
C PRO A 225 -25.83 24.99 14.60
N LEU A 226 -25.20 24.40 15.62
CA LEU A 226 -24.64 25.15 16.75
C LEU A 226 -23.40 25.97 16.34
N CYS A 227 -22.60 25.47 15.39
CA CYS A 227 -21.47 26.22 14.84
C CYS A 227 -21.93 27.43 14.00
N CYS A 228 -23.08 27.33 13.33
CA CYS A 228 -23.70 28.46 12.62
C CYS A 228 -24.22 29.53 13.60
N LEU A 229 -24.81 29.12 14.73
CA LEU A 229 -25.32 30.04 15.75
C LEU A 229 -24.21 30.83 16.47
N ALA A 230 -23.03 30.23 16.66
CA ALA A 230 -21.89 30.89 17.30
C ALA A 230 -21.30 32.06 16.49
N LYS A 231 -21.57 32.13 15.17
CA LYS A 231 -21.16 33.28 14.32
C LYS A 231 -22.16 34.45 14.35
N VAL A 232 -23.36 34.27 14.90
CA VAL A 232 -24.45 35.27 14.87
C VAL A 232 -24.52 36.11 16.15
N SER A 233 -23.80 35.75 17.23
CA SER A 233 -23.72 36.62 18.41
C SER A 233 -22.65 37.71 18.25
N SER A 234 -22.93 38.72 17.42
CA SER A 234 -22.33 40.04 17.64
C SER A 234 -22.87 40.61 18.97
N PRO A 235 -22.06 41.30 19.80
CA PRO A 235 -22.56 41.90 21.03
C PRO A 235 -23.64 42.91 20.67
N ILE A 236 -24.80 42.79 21.29
CA ILE A 236 -25.79 43.87 21.34
C ILE A 236 -25.09 45.01 22.09
N GLU A 237 -24.62 46.04 21.37
CA GLU A 237 -24.28 47.32 21.98
C GLU A 237 -25.57 47.89 22.58
N LEU A 238 -25.72 47.73 23.89
CA LEU A 238 -26.73 48.45 24.66
C LEU A 238 -26.32 49.92 24.67
N ASP A 239 -27.06 50.74 23.93
CA ASP A 239 -26.96 52.20 23.93
C ASP A 239 -27.13 52.71 25.37
N PRO A 240 -26.12 53.38 25.97
CA PRO A 240 -26.21 53.89 27.34
C PRO A 240 -27.13 55.10 27.50
N SER A 241 -27.69 55.65 26.41
CA SER A 241 -28.44 56.92 26.44
C SER A 241 -29.87 56.83 27.00
N LEU A 242 -30.34 55.66 27.41
CA LEU A 242 -31.70 55.45 27.93
C LEU A 242 -31.77 55.22 29.46
N ALA A 243 -30.68 55.43 30.20
CA ALA A 243 -30.66 55.16 31.65
C ALA A 243 -31.09 56.35 32.54
N ASP A 244 -31.32 57.55 31.99
CA ASP A 244 -31.75 58.72 32.77
C ASP A 244 -33.06 59.30 32.22
N ALA A 245 -34.19 58.81 32.74
CA ALA A 245 -35.50 59.48 32.74
C ALA A 245 -36.33 59.05 33.95
#